data_AF-A0A6L4Z7X5-F1
#
_entry.id   AF-A0A6L4Z7X5-F1
#
_cell.length_a   1.000
_cell.length_b   1.000
_cell.length_c   1.000
_cell.angle_alpha   90.00
_cell.angle_beta   90.00
_cell.angle_gamma   90.00
#
_symmetry.space_group_name_H-M   'P 1'
#
loop_
_entity.id
_entity.type
_entity.pdbx_description
1 polymer ?
#
loop_
_entity_poly.entity_id
_entity_poly.type
_entity_poly.pdbx_seq_one_letter_code
_entity_poly.pdbx_strand_id
1 'polypeptide(L)'
;MVFEPNDANTWLRTKTMIENFLAGLWRDGALAGAKPENAFFVKVGLGETMTALDILEGRMNIEIGLAAVRPAEFIILKFSHKLQES
;
A
#
# COMPACT_ATOMS: atom_id res chain seq x y z
N MET A 1 1.73 -6.62 -12.94
CA MET A 1 0.46 -5.97 -12.56
C MET A 1 0.21 -4.67 -13.32
N VAL A 2 0.68 -4.54 -14.58
CA VAL A 2 0.59 -3.27 -15.36
C VAL A 2 -0.64 -3.26 -16.30
N PHE A 3 -1.40 -4.37 -16.35
CA PHE A 3 -2.50 -4.58 -17.29
C PHE A 3 -3.76 -5.16 -16.62
N GLU A 4 -3.83 -5.12 -15.28
CA GLU A 4 -5.00 -5.63 -14.57
C GLU A 4 -6.09 -4.54 -14.46
N PRO A 5 -7.37 -4.91 -14.53
CA PRO A 5 -8.46 -3.97 -14.29
C PRO A 5 -8.30 -3.29 -12.93
N ASN A 6 -8.61 -1.98 -12.85
CA ASN A 6 -8.64 -1.23 -11.60
C ASN A 6 -9.89 -1.63 -10.79
N ASP A 7 -9.89 -2.85 -10.27
CA ASP A 7 -11.01 -3.49 -9.59
C ASP A 7 -10.64 -4.04 -8.21
N ALA A 8 -11.65 -4.47 -7.47
CA ALA A 8 -11.51 -4.98 -6.11
C ALA A 8 -10.53 -6.16 -5.99
N ASN A 9 -10.40 -7.00 -7.02
CA ASN A 9 -9.47 -8.13 -6.98
C ASN A 9 -8.02 -7.64 -7.07
N THR A 10 -7.75 -6.68 -7.97
CA THR A 10 -6.43 -6.05 -8.12
C THR A 10 -6.04 -5.30 -6.84
N TRP A 11 -6.99 -4.60 -6.22
CA TRP A 11 -6.77 -3.91 -4.94
C TRP A 11 -6.39 -4.89 -3.83
N LEU A 12 -7.15 -5.98 -3.69
CA LEU A 12 -6.91 -6.98 -2.66
C LEU A 12 -5.55 -7.67 -2.85
N ARG A 13 -5.21 -8.05 -4.09
CA ARG A 13 -3.89 -8.63 -4.41
C ARG A 13 -2.75 -7.67 -4.06
N THR A 14 -2.90 -6.41 -4.45
CA THR A 14 -1.89 -5.37 -4.19
C THR A 14 -1.72 -5.12 -2.69
N LYS A 15 -2.83 -4.99 -1.95
CA LYS A 15 -2.83 -4.88 -0.49
C LYS A 15 -2.09 -6.03 0.16
N THR A 16 -2.46 -7.27 -0.20
CA THR A 16 -1.87 -8.49 0.35
C THR A 16 -0.36 -8.56 0.09
N MET A 17 0.09 -8.16 -1.11
CA MET A 17 1.51 -8.13 -1.44
C MET A 17 2.28 -7.15 -0.56
N ILE A 18 1.75 -5.94 -0.36
CA ILE A 18 2.38 -4.91 0.48
C ILE A 18 2.38 -5.36 1.95
N GLU A 19 1.27 -5.89 2.46
CA GLU A 19 1.18 -6.39 3.83
C GLU A 19 2.18 -7.51 4.10
N ASN A 20 2.34 -8.46 3.17
CA ASN A 20 3.33 -9.53 3.29
C ASN A 20 4.77 -9.01 3.32
N PHE A 21 5.08 -8.01 2.50
CA PHE A 21 6.40 -7.37 2.50
C PHE A 21 6.68 -6.66 3.83
N LEU A 22 5.73 -5.85 4.33
CA LEU A 22 5.87 -5.13 5.59
C LEU A 22 5.90 -6.08 6.80
N ALA A 23 5.17 -7.19 6.75
CA ALA A 23 5.25 -8.24 7.75
C ALA A 23 6.65 -8.87 7.81
N GLY A 24 7.32 -9.04 6.66
CA GLY A 24 8.73 -9.43 6.59
C GLY A 24 9.62 -8.43 7.32
N LEU A 25 9.53 -7.14 6.97
CA LEU A 25 10.30 -6.08 7.63
C LEU A 25 10.06 -6.00 9.15
N TRP A 26 8.81 -6.20 9.60
CA TRP A 26 8.49 -6.24 11.02
C TRP A 26 9.16 -7.42 11.73
N ARG A 27 9.13 -8.62 11.12
CA ARG A 27 9.80 -9.81 11.67
C ARG A 27 11.32 -9.65 11.75
N ASP A 28 11.89 -8.91 10.82
CA ASP A 28 13.32 -8.59 10.78
C ASP A 28 13.69 -7.45 11.75
N GLY A 29 12.73 -6.90 12.50
CA GLY A 29 12.93 -5.86 13.50
C GLY A 29 13.06 -4.44 12.93
N ALA A 30 12.76 -4.24 11.65
CA ALA A 30 12.83 -2.92 11.01
C ALA A 30 11.63 -2.02 11.36
N LEU A 31 10.49 -2.61 11.76
CA LEU A 31 9.29 -1.88 12.16
C LEU A 31 9.00 -2.05 13.66
N ALA A 32 8.57 -0.98 14.31
CA ALA A 32 8.28 -0.92 15.73
C ALA A 32 6.87 -1.41 16.03
N GLY A 33 6.69 -2.22 17.07
CA GLY A 33 5.38 -2.64 17.55
C GLY A 33 5.34 -4.09 17.99
N ALA A 34 4.54 -4.39 19.02
CA ALA A 34 4.40 -5.75 19.54
C ALA A 34 3.64 -6.71 18.59
N LYS A 35 2.92 -6.16 17.60
CA LYS A 35 2.14 -6.88 16.59
C LYS A 35 2.24 -6.14 15.25
N PRO A 36 2.05 -6.81 14.10
CA PRO A 36 2.06 -6.17 12.77
C PRO A 36 1.10 -4.97 12.70
N GLU A 37 -0.08 -5.10 13.29
CA GLU A 37 -1.14 -4.07 13.34
C GLU A 37 -0.69 -2.76 14.02
N ASN A 38 0.27 -2.85 14.96
CA ASN A 38 0.86 -1.70 15.63
C ASN A 38 2.04 -1.11 14.84
N ALA A 39 2.56 -1.86 13.87
CA ALA A 39 3.76 -1.54 13.12
C ALA A 39 3.47 -0.95 11.75
N PHE A 40 2.38 -1.37 11.10
CA PHE A 40 1.97 -0.81 9.82
C PHE A 40 0.47 -1.02 9.55
N PHE A 41 -0.03 -0.29 8.57
CA PHE A 41 -1.32 -0.57 7.94
C PHE A 41 -1.26 -0.29 6.44
N VAL A 42 -2.13 -0.96 5.68
CA VAL A 42 -2.31 -0.75 4.24
C VAL A 42 -3.80 -0.59 3.95
N LYS A 43 -4.17 0.51 3.29
CA LYS A 43 -5.54 0.80 2.86
C LYS A 43 -5.59 0.96 1.36
N VAL A 44 -6.64 0.42 0.76
CA VAL A 44 -6.95 0.55 -0.66
C VAL A 44 -8.39 0.13 -0.89
N GLY A 45 -9.19 1.01 -1.48
CA GLY A 45 -10.55 0.68 -1.88
C GLY A 45 -11.40 1.87 -2.24
N LEU A 46 -12.50 1.60 -2.97
CA LEU A 46 -13.53 2.59 -3.25
C LEU A 46 -14.23 3.01 -1.95
N GLY A 47 -14.22 4.31 -1.66
CA GLY A 47 -14.74 4.87 -0.40
C GLY A 47 -13.77 4.76 0.79
N GLU A 48 -12.59 4.15 0.61
CA GLU A 48 -11.52 4.12 1.61
C GLU A 48 -10.39 5.07 1.20
N THR A 49 -9.76 4.84 0.05
CA THR A 49 -8.65 5.66 -0.49
C THR A 49 -8.94 6.24 -1.87
N MET A 50 -10.00 5.78 -2.52
CA MET A 50 -10.35 6.15 -3.90
C MET A 50 -11.80 6.57 -3.99
N THR A 51 -12.05 7.53 -4.87
CA THR A 51 -13.39 7.87 -5.36
C THR A 51 -13.69 7.12 -6.66
N ALA A 52 -14.95 7.17 -7.12
CA ALA A 52 -15.30 6.65 -8.44
C ALA A 52 -14.55 7.38 -9.57
N LEU A 53 -14.28 8.68 -9.39
CA LEU A 53 -13.52 9.47 -10.36
C LEU A 53 -12.06 8.99 -10.44
N ASP A 54 -11.42 8.69 -9.31
CA ASP A 54 -10.06 8.13 -9.32
C ASP A 54 -9.98 6.84 -10.13
N ILE A 55 -10.97 5.95 -9.98
CA ILE A 55 -11.01 4.69 -10.72
C ILE A 55 -11.19 4.93 -12.22
N LEU A 56 -12.13 5.81 -12.59
CA LEU A 56 -12.41 6.17 -13.98
C LEU A 56 -11.18 6.79 -14.67
N GLU A 57 -10.41 7.59 -13.94
CA GLU A 57 -9.17 8.19 -14.41
C GLU A 57 -7.95 7.25 -14.29
N GLY A 58 -8.19 5.97 -13.99
CA GLY A 58 -7.16 4.94 -13.93
C GLY A 58 -6.19 5.07 -12.74
N ARG A 59 -6.56 5.84 -11.71
CA ARG A 59 -5.76 6.00 -10.49
C ARG A 59 -6.10 4.91 -9.47
N MET A 60 -5.06 4.25 -8.97
CA MET A 60 -5.14 3.34 -7.83
C MET A 60 -4.37 3.95 -6.66
N ASN A 61 -5.08 4.54 -5.70
CA ASN A 61 -4.48 5.21 -4.54
C ASN A 61 -4.34 4.22 -3.38
N ILE A 62 -3.12 4.05 -2.87
CA ILE A 62 -2.81 3.16 -1.75
C ILE A 62 -2.23 4.01 -0.62
N GLU A 63 -2.79 3.88 0.58
CA GLU A 63 -2.31 4.55 1.78
C GLU A 63 -1.58 3.53 2.67
N ILE A 64 -0.35 3.86 3.07
CA ILE A 64 0.49 3.01 3.92
C ILE A 64 0.96 3.83 5.12
N GLY A 65 0.68 3.33 6.33
CA GLY A 65 1.28 3.85 7.56
C GLY A 65 2.36 2.91 8.08
N LEU A 66 3.45 3.46 8.61
CA LEU A 66 4.60 2.72 9.13
C LEU A 66 5.04 3.32 10.48
N ALA A 67 5.25 2.48 11.48
CA ALA A 67 5.93 2.83 12.72
C ALA A 67 7.40 2.36 12.61
N ALA A 68 8.30 3.27 12.27
CA ALA A 68 9.72 2.95 12.13
C ALA A 68 10.43 2.86 13.49
N VAL A 69 11.37 1.91 13.63
CA VAL A 69 12.28 1.86 14.78
C VAL A 69 13.34 2.95 14.60
N ARG A 70 13.52 3.82 15.60
CA ARG A 70 14.63 4.80 15.62
C ARG A 70 15.96 4.10 15.95
N PRO A 71 17.11 4.57 15.40
CA PRO A 71 17.30 5.78 14.61
C PRO A 71 17.52 5.43 13.14
N ALA A 72 16.47 5.49 12.32
CA ALA A 72 16.61 5.53 10.87
C ALA A 72 15.69 6.63 10.30
N GLU A 73 16.32 7.49 9.52
CA GLU A 73 15.74 8.64 8.83
C GLU A 73 14.65 8.21 7.83
N PHE A 74 13.73 9.14 7.58
CA PHE A 74 12.47 8.97 6.85
C PHE A 74 12.49 7.94 5.71
N ILE A 75 11.68 6.90 5.82
CA ILE A 75 11.36 6.00 4.71
C ILE A 75 10.08 6.54 4.04
N ILE A 76 10.24 7.27 2.92
CA ILE A 76 9.12 7.73 2.09
C ILE A 76 8.95 6.75 0.93
N LEU A 77 7.96 5.86 1.02
CA LEU A 77 7.56 4.99 -0.09
C LEU A 77 6.37 5.63 -0.83
N LYS A 78 6.66 6.30 -1.95
CA LYS A 78 5.64 6.83 -2.86
C LYS A 78 5.53 5.90 -4.08
N PHE A 79 4.45 5.13 -4.12
CA PHE A 79 4.10 4.34 -5.29
C PHE A 79 3.11 5.14 -6.14
N SER A 80 3.49 5.42 -7.38
CA SER A 80 2.59 5.96 -8.39
C SER A 80 2.69 5.09 -9.63
N HIS A 81 1.57 4.48 -10.02
CA HIS A 81 1.47 3.75 -11.28
C HIS A 81 0.55 4.54 -12.20
N LYS A 82 1.13 5.09 -13.28
CA LYS A 82 0.36 5.74 -14.35
C LYS A 82 0.18 4.73 -15.47
N LEU A 83 -1.07 4.38 -15.77
CA LEU A 83 -1.43 3.56 -16.92
C LEU A 83 -1.15 4.36 -18.20
N GLN A 84 -0.57 3.70 -19.22
CA GLN A 84 -0.30 4.32 -20.51
C GLN A 84 -1.62 4.47 -21.27
N GLU A 85 -1.91 5.68 -21.76
CA GLU A 85 -3.05 5.96 -22.64
C GLU A 85 -2.76 5.33 -24.02
N SER A 86 -3.70 4.56 -24.53
CA SER A 86 -3.68 4.00 -25.89
C SER A 86 -3.96 5.06 -26.95
#